data_AF-A0A542Y4U9-F1
#
_entry.id   AF-A0A542Y4U9-F1
#
_cell.length_a   1.000
_cell.length_b   1.000
_cell.length_c   1.000
_cell.angle_alpha   90.00
_cell.angle_beta   90.00
_cell.angle_gamma   90.00
#
_symmetry.space_group_name_H-M   'P 1'
#
loop_
_entity.id
_entity.type
_entity.pdbx_description
1 polymer ?
#
loop_
_entity_poly.entity_id
_entity_poly.type
_entity_poly.pdbx_seq_one_letter_code
_entity_poly.pdbx_strand_id
1 'polypeptide(L)' 'MTPIAITFLVLALTIIWGGLIGSTVFLAKRPEVTAYPAGGEDVAGERIEE' A
#
# COMPACT_ATOMS: atom_id res chain seq x y z
N MET A 1 -26.20 -18.17 -15.90
CA MET A 1 -24.96 -17.78 -15.18
C MET A 1 -24.18 -19.05 -14.92
N THR A 2 -22.97 -19.19 -15.48
CA THR A 2 -22.19 -20.42 -15.30
C THR A 2 -21.60 -20.46 -13.88
N PRO A 3 -21.66 -21.58 -13.15
CA PRO A 3 -21.10 -21.69 -11.80
C PRO A 3 -19.62 -21.29 -11.72
N ILE A 4 -18.87 -21.57 -12.79
CA ILE A 4 -17.46 -21.20 -12.95
C ILE A 4 -17.28 -19.68 -12.86
N ALA A 5 -18.13 -18.89 -13.51
CA ALA A 5 -18.05 -17.43 -13.47
C ALA A 5 -18.27 -16.88 -12.05
N ILE A 6 -19.18 -17.48 -11.30
CA ILE A 6 -19.45 -17.09 -9.90
C ILE A 6 -18.22 -17.37 -9.03
N THR A 7 -17.57 -18.52 -9.20
CA THR A 7 -16.34 -18.85 -8.46
C THR A 7 -15.23 -17.83 -8.73
N PHE A 8 -15.00 -17.49 -9.99
CA PHE A 8 -14.00 -16.48 -10.35
C PHE A 8 -14.35 -15.09 -9.82
N LEU A 9 -15.63 -14.72 -9.83
CA LEU A 9 -16.10 -13.47 -9.24
C LEU A 9 -15.80 -13.40 -7.74
N VAL A 10 -16.13 -14.46 -7.00
CA VAL A 10 -15.88 -14.54 -5.56
C VAL A 10 -14.38 -14.49 -5.27
N LEU A 11 -13.57 -15.23 -6.03
CA LEU A 11 -12.10 -15.20 -5.91
C LEU A 11 -11.53 -13.81 -6.18
N ALA A 12 -11.98 -13.13 -7.24
CA ALA A 12 -11.52 -11.79 -7.54
C ALA A 12 -11.88 -10.81 -6.41
N LEU A 13 -13.12 -10.88 -5.90
CA LEU A 13 -13.58 -10.07 -4.78
C LEU A 13 -12.73 -10.32 -3.53
N THR A 14 -12.49 -11.57 -3.14
CA THR A 14 -11.70 -11.88 -1.94
C THR A 14 -10.24 -11.47 -2.08
N ILE A 15 -9.64 -11.59 -3.27
CA ILE A 15 -8.26 -11.16 -3.50
C ILE A 15 -8.14 -9.63 -3.43
N ILE A 16 -9.02 -8.89 -4.12
CA ILE A 16 -8.96 -7.43 -4.16
C ILE A 16 -9.25 -6.85 -2.78
N TRP A 17 -10.38 -7.23 -2.17
CA TRP A 17 -10.77 -6.69 -0.87
C TRP A 17 -9.92 -7.24 0.26
N GLY A 18 -9.58 -8.54 0.23
CA GLY A 18 -8.71 -9.14 1.23
C GLY A 18 -7.30 -8.55 1.21
N GLY A 19 -6.73 -8.33 0.02
CA GLY A 19 -5.44 -7.65 -0.14
C GLY A 19 -5.49 -6.20 0.34
N LEU A 20 -6.54 -5.46 -0.02
CA LEU A 20 -6.72 -4.08 0.42
C LEU A 20 -6.87 -3.98 1.94
N ILE A 21 -7.81 -4.72 2.52
CA ILE A 21 -8.05 -4.74 3.98
C ILE A 21 -6.78 -5.17 4.71
N GLY A 22 -6.11 -6.21 4.23
CA GLY A 22 -4.86 -6.71 4.80
C GLY A 22 -3.76 -5.64 4.80
N SER A 23 -3.57 -4.97 3.65
CA SER A 23 -2.60 -3.88 3.50
C SER A 23 -2.90 -2.71 4.44
N THR A 24 -4.16 -2.25 4.45
CA THR A 24 -4.59 -1.16 5.33
C THR A 24 -4.39 -1.50 6.81
N VAL A 25 -4.77 -2.70 7.25
CA VAL A 25 -4.59 -3.13 8.64
C VAL A 25 -3.11 -3.29 8.99
N PHE A 26 -2.30 -3.82 8.08
CA PHE A 26 -0.85 -3.96 8.27
C PHE A 26 -0.20 -2.59 8.49
N LEU A 27 -0.53 -1.62 7.64
CA LEU A 27 -0.01 -0.26 7.72
C LEU A 27 -0.52 0.46 8.97
N ALA A 28 -1.81 0.32 9.30
CA ALA A 28 -2.41 0.91 10.49
C ALA A 28 -1.81 0.38 11.80
N LYS A 29 -1.28 -0.86 11.81
CA LYS A 29 -0.61 -1.44 12.98
C LYS A 29 0.79 -0.90 13.22
N ARG A 30 1.45 -0.33 12.20
CA ARG A 30 2.78 0.28 12.30
C ARG A 30 2.80 1.59 11.51
N PRO A 31 2.08 2.62 11.99
CA PRO A 31 1.97 3.89 11.28
C PRO A 31 3.29 4.67 11.28
N GLU A 32 4.20 4.37 12.21
CA GLU A 32 5.47 5.07 12.38
C GLU A 32 6.65 4.18 11.94
N VAL A 33 7.53 4.75 11.12
CA VAL A 33 8.83 4.16 10.80
C VAL A 33 9.74 4.39 12.00
N THR A 34 10.24 3.32 12.62
CA THR A 34 11.03 3.37 13.87
C THR A 34 12.31 4.21 13.76
N ALA A 35 12.88 4.28 12.56
CA ALA A 35 13.98 5.17 12.24
C ALA A 35 14.04 5.34 10.72
N TYR A 36 14.11 6.57 10.23
CA TYR A 36 14.48 6.82 8.84
C TYR A 36 15.98 6.58 8.67
N PRO A 37 16.43 6.07 7.50
CA PRO A 37 17.86 5.94 7.21
C PRO A 37 18.52 7.32 7.19
N ALA A 38 19.77 7.39 7.65
CA ALA A 38 20.57 8.61 7.58
C ALA A 38 20.76 9.05 6.11
N GLY A 39 20.58 10.34 5.82
CA GLY A 39 20.74 10.92 4.48
C GLY A 39 19.45 11.20 3.71
N GLY A 40 18.26 11.09 4.33
CA GLY A 40 16.97 11.49 3.76
C GLY A 40 16.52 12.91 4.11
N GLU A 41 17.39 13.70 4.72
CA GLU A 41 17.17 15.13 4.92
C GLU A 41 17.34 15.81 3.56
N ASP A 42 16.24 15.96 2.83
CA ASP A 42 16.19 16.92 1.72
C ASP A 42 16.58 18.28 2.32
N VAL A 43 17.78 18.72 2.00
CA VAL A 43 18.29 20.01 2.43
C VAL A 43 17.32 21.04 1.85
N ALA A 44 16.57 21.71 2.72
CA ALA A 44 15.59 22.70 2.32
C ALA A 44 16.24 23.75 1.39
N GLY A 45 15.96 23.63 0.10
CA GLY A 45 16.43 24.54 -0.94
C GLY A 45 17.56 23.98 -1.81
N GLU A 46 17.27 22.97 -2.63
CA GLU A 46 17.89 22.93 -3.95
C GLU A 46 17.47 24.22 -4.67
N ARG A 47 18.30 25.26 -4.50
CA ARG A 47 18.22 26.50 -5.27
C ARG A 47 18.38 26.06 -6.72
N ILE A 48 17.29 26.18 -7.47
CA ILE A 48 17.33 26.10 -8.93
C ILE A 48 18.32 27.20 -9.36
N GLU A 49 19.54 26.80 -9.70
CA GLU A 49 20.54 27.71 -10.26
C GLU A 49 20.05 28.14 -11.65
N GLU A 50 19.96 29.45 -11.84
CA GLU A 50 19.56 30.14 -13.07
C GLU A 50 20.70 30.19 -14.08
#